data_AF-A0A920MZ22-F1
#
_entry.id   AF-A0A920MZ22-F1
#
_cell.length_a   1.000
_cell.length_b   1.000
_cell.length_c   1.000
_cell.angle_alpha   90.00
_cell.angle_beta   90.00
_cell.angle_gamma   90.00
#
_symmetry.space_group_name_H-M   'P 1'
#
loop_
_entity.id
_entity.type
_entity.pdbx_description
1 polymer ?
#
loop_
_entity_poly.entity_id
_entity_poly.type
_entity_poly.pdbx_seq_one_letter_code
_entity_poly.pdbx_strand_id
1 'polypeptide(L)'
;MGLQRLQRLGLSATRVGDGGTPALARLSSLKRLSLATSRVTDSGLVALRKVSGPERLVLTLTATTDAGVAGLREAIPGLKVDR
;
A
#
# COMPACT_ATOMS: atom_id res chain seq x y z
N MET A 1 -19.35 3.10 -6.97
CA MET A 1 -18.48 4.23 -7.36
C MET A 1 -17.41 4.41 -6.28
N GLY A 2 -16.14 4.54 -6.66
CA GLY A 2 -15.02 4.62 -5.70
C GLY A 2 -14.73 6.05 -5.23
N LEU A 3 -13.88 6.20 -4.22
CA LEU A 3 -13.42 7.51 -3.73
C LEU A 3 -12.36 8.10 -4.69
N GLN A 4 -12.79 8.47 -5.90
CA GLN A 4 -11.92 8.86 -7.03
C GLN A 4 -11.05 10.10 -6.77
N ARG A 5 -11.32 10.87 -5.71
CA ARG A 5 -10.54 12.05 -5.33
C ARG A 5 -9.77 11.88 -4.02
N LEU A 6 -9.81 10.70 -3.39
CA LEU A 6 -9.11 10.44 -2.14
C LEU A 6 -7.61 10.38 -2.38
N GLN A 7 -6.86 11.28 -1.73
CA GLN A 7 -5.41 11.36 -1.87
C GLN A 7 -4.65 10.81 -0.65
N ARG A 8 -5.28 10.76 0.52
CA ARG A 8 -4.66 10.31 1.77
C ARG A 8 -5.59 9.34 2.47
N LEU A 9 -5.04 8.18 2.86
CA LEU A 9 -5.77 7.16 3.62
C LEU A 9 -4.89 6.59 4.71
N GLY A 10 -5.37 6.64 5.96
CA GLY A 10 -4.72 6.03 7.12
C GLY A 10 -5.50 4.79 7.54
N LEU A 11 -4.82 3.64 7.57
CA LEU A 11 -5.36 2.35 8.05
C LEU A 11 -4.43 1.72 9.09
N SER A 12 -3.62 2.55 9.75
CA SER A 12 -2.69 2.10 10.78
C SER A 12 -3.43 1.41 11.93
N ALA A 13 -2.83 0.36 12.48
CA ALA A 13 -3.38 -0.43 13.59
C ALA A 13 -4.81 -0.97 13.35
N THR A 14 -5.17 -1.20 12.08
CA THR A 14 -6.42 -1.89 11.71
C THR A 14 -6.16 -3.35 11.38
N ARG A 15 -7.23 -4.15 11.29
CA ARG A 15 -7.15 -5.55 10.86
C ARG A 15 -7.07 -5.73 9.34
N VAL A 16 -6.79 -4.67 8.58
CA VAL A 16 -6.63 -4.80 7.13
C VAL A 16 -5.47 -5.74 6.83
N GLY A 17 -5.69 -6.65 5.88
CA GLY A 17 -4.70 -7.61 5.42
C GLY A 17 -4.81 -7.77 3.91
N ASP A 18 -4.19 -8.81 3.36
CA ASP A 18 -4.05 -9.00 1.91
C ASP A 18 -5.39 -9.00 1.16
N GLY A 19 -6.47 -9.52 1.76
CA GLY A 19 -7.81 -9.48 1.17
C GLY A 19 -8.36 -8.06 0.94
N GLY A 20 -7.84 -7.05 1.64
CA GLY A 20 -8.25 -5.66 1.51
C GLY A 20 -7.46 -4.86 0.48
N THR A 21 -6.25 -5.29 0.11
CA THR A 21 -5.37 -4.53 -0.79
C THR A 21 -5.91 -4.37 -2.22
N PRO A 22 -6.71 -5.30 -2.80
CA PRO A 22 -7.35 -5.07 -4.10
C PRO A 22 -8.33 -3.89 -4.10
N ALA A 23 -9.03 -3.65 -2.99
CA ALA A 23 -9.93 -2.51 -2.87
C ALA A 23 -9.15 -1.18 -2.78
N LEU A 24 -8.03 -1.19 -2.05
CA LEU A 24 -7.11 -0.04 -1.98
C LEU A 24 -6.51 0.28 -3.35
N ALA A 25 -6.24 -0.75 -4.17
CA ALA A 25 -5.70 -0.58 -5.51
C ALA A 25 -6.63 0.09 -6.51
N ARG A 26 -7.93 0.20 -6.19
CA ARG A 26 -8.92 0.92 -7.01
C ARG A 26 -8.96 2.42 -6.71
N LEU A 27 -8.21 2.89 -5.72
CA LEU A 27 -8.12 4.30 -5.34
C LEU A 27 -7.04 4.99 -6.19
N SER A 28 -7.34 5.22 -7.47
CA SER A 28 -6.42 5.74 -8.49
C SER A 28 -5.80 7.11 -8.20
N SER A 29 -6.41 7.91 -7.31
CA SER A 29 -5.88 9.22 -6.91
C SER A 29 -5.07 9.18 -5.62
N LEU A 30 -4.85 8.00 -5.03
CA LEU A 30 -4.21 7.87 -3.73
C LEU A 30 -2.73 8.21 -3.81
N LYS A 31 -2.30 9.19 -3.01
CA LYS A 31 -0.91 9.67 -2.93
C LYS A 31 -0.20 9.18 -1.68
N ARG A 32 -0.92 9.02 -0.57
CA ARG A 32 -0.36 8.55 0.70
C ARG A 32 -1.25 7.49 1.32
N LEU A 33 -0.65 6.35 1.63
CA LEU A 33 -1.31 5.23 2.29
C LEU A 33 -0.47 4.83 3.52
N SER A 34 -1.11 4.73 4.68
CA SER A 34 -0.48 4.14 5.86
C SER A 34 -1.13 2.82 6.18
N LEU A 35 -0.33 1.75 6.19
CA LEU A 35 -0.69 0.39 6.59
C LEU A 35 0.13 -0.07 7.81
N ALA A 36 0.71 0.88 8.56
CA ALA A 36 1.54 0.58 9.72
C ALA A 36 0.77 -0.30 10.73
N THR A 37 1.43 -1.32 11.29
CA THR A 37 0.82 -2.24 12.27
C THR A 37 -0.44 -2.93 11.73
N SER A 38 -0.51 -3.17 10.42
CA SER A 38 -1.58 -3.96 9.78
C SER A 38 -1.11 -5.39 9.49
N ARG A 39 -2.02 -6.22 8.97
CA ARG A 39 -1.78 -7.64 8.67
C ARG A 39 -1.39 -7.89 7.21
N VAL A 40 -0.90 -6.87 6.52
CA VAL A 40 -0.46 -6.98 5.12
C VAL A 40 0.88 -7.71 5.05
N THR A 41 0.97 -8.62 4.09
CA THR A 41 2.17 -9.40 3.75
C THR A 41 2.65 -9.04 2.34
N ASP A 42 3.73 -9.67 1.88
CA ASP A 42 4.22 -9.52 0.50
C ASP A 42 3.15 -9.87 -0.55
N SER A 43 2.26 -10.83 -0.24
CA SER A 43 1.14 -11.18 -1.12
C SER A 43 0.19 -9.99 -1.31
N GLY A 44 -0.08 -9.23 -0.26
CA GLY A 44 -0.90 -8.02 -0.33
C GLY A 44 -0.24 -6.91 -1.14
N LEU A 45 1.11 -6.80 -1.09
CA LEU A 45 1.85 -5.82 -1.87
C LEU A 45 1.74 -6.06 -3.38
N VAL A 46 1.58 -7.30 -3.83
CA VAL A 46 1.38 -7.62 -5.27
C VAL A 46 0.17 -6.90 -5.83
N ALA A 47 -0.94 -6.82 -5.08
CA ALA A 47 -2.13 -6.09 -5.52
C ALA A 47 -1.89 -4.57 -5.55
N LEU A 48 -1.06 -4.04 -4.66
CA LEU A 48 -0.71 -2.62 -4.60
C LEU A 48 0.21 -2.16 -5.74
N ARG A 49 0.89 -3.08 -6.45
CA ARG A 49 1.67 -2.76 -7.66
C ARG A 49 0.84 -2.10 -8.77
N LYS A 50 -0.48 -2.34 -8.77
CA LYS A 50 -1.42 -1.78 -9.74
C LYS A 50 -1.90 -0.36 -9.39
N VAL A 51 -1.58 0.14 -8.19
CA VAL A 51 -1.94 1.50 -7.81
C VAL A 51 -0.99 2.45 -8.52
N SER A 52 -1.46 3.09 -9.58
CA SER A 52 -0.77 4.26 -10.12
C SER A 52 -0.88 5.40 -9.10
N GLY A 53 0.26 5.95 -8.67
CA GLY A 53 0.29 7.25 -8.01
C GLY A 53 0.63 7.39 -6.52
N PRO A 54 0.78 6.35 -5.66
CA PRO A 54 1.20 6.58 -4.29
C PRO A 54 2.64 7.10 -4.28
N GLU A 55 2.84 8.27 -3.70
CA GLU A 55 4.15 8.88 -3.47
C GLU A 55 4.79 8.32 -2.19
N ARG A 56 3.94 7.91 -1.23
CA ARG A 56 4.40 7.39 0.06
C ARG A 56 3.51 6.26 0.57
N LEU A 57 4.14 5.18 0.98
CA LEU A 57 3.53 4.03 1.64
C LEU A 57 4.24 3.75 2.97
N VAL A 58 3.48 3.66 4.06
CA VAL A 58 4.04 3.32 5.39
C VAL A 58 3.70 1.87 5.71
N LEU A 59 4.74 1.04 5.91
CA LEU A 59 4.67 -0.39 6.19
C LEU A 59 5.31 -0.78 7.53
N THR A 60 5.55 0.19 8.42
CA THR A 60 6.14 -0.03 9.74
C THR A 60 5.36 -1.09 10.53
N LEU A 61 6.08 -2.05 11.11
CA LEU A 61 5.50 -3.17 11.87
C LEU A 61 4.45 -3.99 11.09
N THR A 62 4.70 -4.26 9.80
CA THR A 62 3.92 -5.21 9.00
C THR A 62 4.71 -6.51 8.74
N ALA A 63 4.05 -7.54 8.23
CA ALA A 63 4.69 -8.80 7.86
C ALA A 63 5.34 -8.78 6.46
N THR A 64 5.66 -7.58 5.94
CA THR A 64 6.28 -7.41 4.62
C THR A 64 7.79 -7.53 4.70
N THR A 65 8.40 -8.23 3.76
CA THR A 65 9.84 -8.42 3.68
C THR A 65 10.50 -7.33 2.82
N ASP A 66 11.82 -7.22 2.91
CA ASP A 66 12.58 -6.31 2.05
C ASP A 66 12.48 -6.72 0.58
N ALA A 67 12.37 -8.02 0.28
CA ALA A 67 12.17 -8.53 -1.08
C ALA A 67 10.78 -8.12 -1.63
N GLY A 68 9.73 -8.22 -0.81
CA GLY A 68 8.39 -7.74 -1.17
C GLY A 68 8.37 -6.24 -1.47
N VAL A 69 9.05 -5.44 -0.64
CA VAL A 69 9.19 -3.99 -0.83
C VAL A 69 10.05 -3.65 -2.06
N ALA A 70 11.13 -4.39 -2.31
CA ALA A 70 11.96 -4.20 -3.49
C ALA A 70 11.13 -4.37 -4.78
N GLY A 71 10.36 -5.46 -4.88
CA GLY A 71 9.48 -5.68 -6.02
C GLY A 71 8.36 -4.64 -6.15
N LEU A 72 7.95 -3.98 -5.06
CA LEU A 72 7.01 -2.86 -5.11
C LEU A 72 7.67 -1.58 -5.65
N ARG A 73 8.92 -1.31 -5.26
CA ARG A 73 9.71 -0.15 -5.78
C ARG A 73 10.06 -0.30 -7.26
N GLU A 74 10.33 -1.51 -7.71
CA GLU A 74 10.52 -1.81 -9.14
C GLU A 74 9.25 -1.55 -9.95
N ALA A 75 8.09 -1.95 -9.41
CA ALA A 75 6.80 -1.74 -10.08
C ALA A 75 6.34 -0.27 -10.08
N ILE A 76 6.74 0.52 -9.06
CA ILE A 76 6.33 1.92 -8.89
C ILE A 76 7.58 2.79 -8.66
N PRO A 77 8.27 3.20 -9.73
CA PRO A 77 9.44 4.07 -9.63
C PRO A 77 9.13 5.36 -8.86
N GLY A 78 9.99 5.71 -7.90
CA GLY A 78 9.84 6.92 -7.08
C GLY A 78 8.94 6.76 -5.84
N LEU A 79 8.32 5.60 -5.62
CA LEU A 79 7.57 5.32 -4.39
C LEU A 79 8.48 5.37 -3.16
N LYS A 80 8.15 6.23 -2.20
CA LYS A 80 8.78 6.24 -0.88
C LYS A 80 8.10 5.20 0.01
N VAL A 81 8.88 4.30 0.59
CA VAL A 81 8.38 3.29 1.53
C VAL A 81 9.06 3.52 2.88
N ASP A 82 8.25 3.76 3.90
CA ASP A 82 8.70 3.87 5.30
C ASP A 82 8.55 2.50 5.98
N ARG A 83 9.58 2.08 6.71
CA ARG A 83 9.68 0.78 7.39
C ARG A 83 9.58 0.91 8.90
#